data_AF-A0A820QDN1-F1
#
_entry.id   AF-A0A820QDN1-F1
#
_cell.length_a   1.000
_cell.length_b   1.000
_cell.length_c   1.000
_cell.angle_alpha   90.00
_cell.angle_beta   90.00
_cell.angle_gamma   90.00
#
_symmetry.space_group_name_H-M   'P 1'
#
loop_
_entity.id
_entity.type
_entity.pdbx_description
1 polymer ?
#
loop_
_entity_poly.entity_id
_entity_poly.type
_entity_poly.pdbx_seq_one_letter_code
_entity_poly.pdbx_strand_id
1 'polypeptide(L)'
;MNVDVNEDKDSLTIENIIFAGSGIKICIICRSKVHAGSVVMPKAARLDLLVLKRMYAPHGVRICTDHLWNDRLLPETKVNMENRQTRIAKLKLSIILQLFNNLLGLLQEASSAARLDFMNPCITNEDYLA
;
A
#
# COMPACT_ATOMS: atom_id res chain seq x y z
N MET A 1 -15.88 8.89 -43.05
CA MET A 1 -15.76 7.76 -42.12
C MET A 1 -15.14 8.30 -40.85
N ASN A 2 -15.93 8.49 -39.79
CA ASN A 2 -15.42 8.94 -38.50
C ASN A 2 -14.70 7.76 -37.85
N VAL A 3 -13.38 7.88 -37.75
CA VAL A 3 -12.57 6.99 -36.91
C VAL A 3 -12.76 7.51 -35.50
N ASP A 4 -13.70 6.92 -34.77
CA ASP A 4 -13.75 7.08 -33.31
C ASP A 4 -12.45 6.52 -32.75
N VAL A 5 -11.51 7.41 -32.48
CA VAL A 5 -10.33 7.13 -31.67
C VAL A 5 -10.87 6.80 -30.29
N ASN A 6 -10.91 5.52 -29.97
CA ASN A 6 -11.31 5.00 -28.67
C ASN A 6 -10.20 5.38 -27.67
N GLU A 7 -10.23 6.64 -27.20
CA GLU A 7 -9.39 7.12 -26.12
C GLU A 7 -9.66 6.28 -24.86
N ASP A 8 -8.59 5.84 -24.21
CA ASP A 8 -8.56 5.25 -22.87
C ASP A 8 -9.15 3.83 -22.66
N LYS A 9 -8.51 2.82 -23.25
CA LYS A 9 -8.63 1.42 -22.75
C LYS A 9 -7.39 0.86 -22.03
N ASP A 10 -6.47 1.72 -21.58
CA ASP A 10 -5.34 1.32 -20.73
C ASP A 10 -5.73 1.16 -19.24
N SER A 11 -6.87 0.49 -18.99
CA SER A 11 -7.31 0.16 -17.62
C SER A 11 -7.11 -1.32 -17.37
N LEU A 12 -6.19 -1.66 -16.47
CA LEU A 12 -6.04 -3.02 -15.95
C LEU A 12 -6.93 -3.16 -14.72
N THR A 13 -7.79 -4.16 -14.71
CA THR A 13 -8.60 -4.54 -13.54
C THR A 13 -7.83 -5.53 -12.70
N ILE A 14 -7.66 -5.25 -11.40
CA ILE A 14 -7.11 -6.25 -10.48
C ILE A 14 -8.28 -6.85 -9.69
N GLU A 15 -8.70 -8.04 -10.09
CA GLU A 15 -9.87 -8.74 -9.56
C GLU A 15 -9.78 -9.04 -8.05
N ASN A 16 -8.56 -9.04 -7.51
CA ASN A 16 -8.28 -9.31 -6.09
C ASN A 16 -8.18 -8.06 -5.21
N ILE A 17 -8.40 -6.86 -5.76
CA ILE A 17 -8.26 -5.60 -5.02
C ILE A 17 -9.63 -5.01 -4.71
N ILE A 18 -9.83 -4.72 -3.43
CA ILE A 18 -11.06 -4.14 -2.90
C ILE A 18 -10.93 -2.62 -2.87
N PHE A 19 -11.98 -1.90 -3.27
CA PHE A 19 -12.03 -0.45 -3.09
C PHE A 19 -12.30 -0.10 -1.61
N ALA A 20 -11.42 0.69 -1.02
CA ALA A 20 -11.59 1.28 0.30
C ALA A 20 -12.43 2.56 0.17
N GLY A 21 -13.73 2.45 0.40
CA GLY A 21 -14.67 3.57 0.33
C GLY A 21 -14.50 4.50 1.52
N SER A 22 -14.35 5.80 1.24
CA SER A 22 -14.23 6.83 2.28
C SER A 22 -14.87 8.13 1.81
N GLY A 23 -15.75 8.70 2.65
CA GLY A 23 -16.18 10.08 2.49
C GLY A 23 -15.07 11.06 2.90
N ILE A 24 -15.14 12.32 2.45
CA ILE A 24 -14.16 13.37 2.80
C ILE A 24 -14.10 13.62 4.31
N LYS A 25 -15.10 13.20 5.09
CA LYS A 25 -15.22 13.42 6.53
C LYS A 25 -14.91 12.18 7.39
N ILE A 26 -14.44 11.10 6.80
CA ILE A 26 -14.26 9.81 7.47
C ILE A 26 -12.85 9.29 7.19
N CYS A 27 -12.22 8.67 8.18
CA CYS A 27 -10.94 8.01 8.02
C CYS A 27 -11.11 6.68 7.26
N ILE A 28 -10.37 6.49 6.18
CA ILE A 28 -10.41 5.28 5.34
C ILE A 28 -9.93 4.00 6.05
N ILE A 29 -9.26 4.13 7.20
CA ILE A 29 -8.78 3.00 7.99
C ILE A 29 -9.79 2.64 9.07
N CYS A 30 -10.12 3.57 9.97
CA CYS A 30 -10.88 3.27 11.19
C CYS A 30 -12.34 3.77 11.20
N ARG A 31 -12.78 4.47 10.14
CA ARG A 31 -14.12 5.10 10.04
C ARG A 31 -14.46 6.17 11.08
N SER A 32 -13.50 6.58 11.91
CA SER A 32 -13.70 7.73 12.79
C SER A 32 -13.96 8.99 11.97
N LYS A 33 -14.76 9.91 12.53
CA LYS A 33 -14.92 11.25 11.94
C LYS A 33 -13.56 11.92 11.94
N VAL A 34 -13.17 12.45 10.78
CA VAL A 34 -11.89 13.16 10.67
C VAL A 34 -11.98 14.53 11.34
N HIS A 35 -11.07 14.77 12.29
CA HIS A 35 -10.88 16.04 13.01
C HIS A 35 -9.52 16.67 12.63
N ALA A 36 -8.99 17.60 13.43
CA ALA A 36 -7.72 18.30 13.17
C ALA A 36 -6.51 17.37 12.93
N GLY A 37 -6.54 16.12 13.40
CA GLY A 37 -5.52 15.09 13.17
C GLY A 37 -5.74 14.23 11.92
N SER A 38 -6.25 14.81 10.83
CA SER A 38 -6.46 14.07 9.59
C SER A 38 -5.78 14.72 8.40
N VAL A 39 -5.23 13.90 7.53
CA VAL A 39 -4.53 14.35 6.31
C VAL A 39 -5.09 13.62 5.10
N VAL A 40 -4.88 14.19 3.91
CA VAL A 40 -5.05 13.44 2.67
C VAL A 40 -4.04 12.30 2.69
N MET A 41 -4.50 11.08 2.47
CA MET A 41 -3.67 9.88 2.59
C MET A 41 -2.48 9.99 1.63
N PRO A 42 -1.23 10.01 2.16
CA PRO A 42 -0.05 10.14 1.33
C PRO A 42 0.05 9.02 0.31
N LYS A 43 0.77 9.28 -0.79
CA LYS A 43 0.97 8.27 -1.84
C LYS A 43 1.56 6.99 -1.25
N ALA A 44 2.62 7.09 -0.44
CA ALA A 44 3.29 5.94 0.15
C ALA A 44 2.31 5.07 0.98
N ALA A 45 1.59 5.66 1.93
CA ALA A 45 0.56 4.94 2.69
C ALA A 45 -0.53 4.30 1.81
N ARG A 46 -0.96 4.94 0.71
CA ARG A 46 -1.92 4.33 -0.24
C ARG A 46 -1.34 3.08 -0.92
N LEU A 47 -0.04 3.08 -1.23
CA LEU A 47 0.65 1.90 -1.77
C LEU A 47 0.75 0.81 -0.69
N ASP A 48 1.12 1.18 0.54
CA ASP A 48 1.19 0.24 1.66
C ASP A 48 -0.17 -0.43 1.92
N LEU A 49 -1.27 0.33 1.89
CA LEU A 49 -2.63 -0.21 2.01
C LEU A 49 -2.94 -1.22 0.91
N LEU A 50 -2.51 -0.93 -0.32
CA LEU A 50 -2.72 -1.80 -1.46
C LEU A 50 -1.91 -3.09 -1.35
N VAL A 51 -0.64 -2.99 -0.97
CA VAL A 51 0.29 -4.12 -0.86
C VAL A 51 -0.04 -4.99 0.34
N LEU A 52 -0.16 -4.38 1.52
CA LEU A 52 -0.29 -5.09 2.79
C LEU A 52 -1.71 -5.60 3.03
N LYS A 53 -2.72 -4.88 2.53
CA LYS A 53 -4.14 -5.15 2.84
C LYS A 53 -4.99 -5.48 1.61
N ARG A 54 -4.40 -5.50 0.40
CA ARG A 54 -5.10 -5.72 -0.88
C ARG A 54 -6.28 -4.75 -1.09
N MET A 55 -6.12 -3.52 -0.58
CA MET A 55 -7.16 -2.48 -0.61
C MET A 55 -6.68 -1.24 -1.35
N TYR A 56 -7.44 -0.84 -2.37
CA TYR A 56 -7.17 0.36 -3.15
C TYR A 56 -7.86 1.58 -2.55
N ALA A 57 -7.06 2.61 -2.27
CA ALA A 57 -7.48 3.93 -1.86
C ALA A 57 -7.27 4.92 -3.01
N PRO A 58 -8.33 5.58 -3.54
CA PRO A 58 -8.18 6.61 -4.56
C PRO A 58 -7.48 7.85 -3.99
N HIS A 59 -7.05 8.74 -4.89
CA HIS A 59 -6.51 10.04 -4.48
C HIS A 59 -7.56 10.87 -3.72
N GLY A 60 -7.14 11.62 -2.70
CA GLY A 60 -8.02 12.55 -1.96
C GLY A 60 -8.77 11.94 -0.77
N VAL A 61 -8.66 10.64 -0.54
CA VAL A 61 -9.18 10.02 0.69
C VAL A 61 -8.40 10.47 1.91
N ARG A 62 -9.05 10.48 3.07
CA ARG A 62 -8.43 10.96 4.32
C ARG A 62 -8.12 9.82 5.28
N ILE A 63 -7.07 10.02 6.05
CA ILE A 63 -6.58 9.10 7.07
C ILE A 63 -6.25 9.89 8.34
N CYS A 64 -6.43 9.28 9.50
CA CYS A 64 -5.94 9.81 10.77
C CYS A 64 -4.40 9.73 10.79
N THR A 65 -3.75 10.77 11.30
CA THR A 65 -2.29 10.81 11.46
C THR A 65 -1.76 9.67 12.33
N ASP A 66 -2.56 9.18 13.26
CA ASP A 66 -2.22 8.08 14.17
C ASP A 66 -2.07 6.72 13.46
N HIS A 67 -2.47 6.61 12.20
CA HIS A 67 -2.23 5.42 11.36
C HIS A 67 -0.96 5.54 10.51
N LEU A 68 -0.25 6.66 10.63
CA LEU A 68 0.91 6.97 9.81
C LEU A 68 2.19 7.03 10.64
N TRP A 69 3.27 6.56 10.02
CA TRP A 69 4.64 6.80 10.46
C TRP A 69 5.45 7.24 9.24
N ASN A 70 5.93 8.49 9.23
CA ASN A 70 6.67 9.07 8.10
C ASN A 70 5.98 8.85 6.74
N ASP A 71 4.72 9.29 6.61
CA ASP A 71 3.88 9.15 5.42
C ASP A 71 3.55 7.72 4.96
N ARG A 72 4.01 6.71 5.69
CA ARG A 72 3.71 5.29 5.47
C ARG A 72 2.67 4.78 6.45
N LEU A 73 1.97 3.72 6.05
CA LEU A 73 0.99 3.08 6.91
C LEU A 73 1.72 2.29 8.01
N LEU A 74 1.31 2.45 9.27
CA LEU A 74 1.86 1.64 10.36
C LEU A 74 1.62 0.13 10.08
N PRO A 75 2.63 -0.75 10.21
CA PRO A 75 2.52 -2.18 9.87
C PRO A 75 1.34 -2.90 10.54
N GLU A 76 1.10 -2.58 11.81
CA GLU A 76 0.07 -3.14 12.68
C GLU A 76 -1.33 -2.56 12.42
N THR A 77 -1.46 -1.60 11.50
CA THR A 77 -2.74 -0.97 11.19
C THR A 77 -3.77 -2.01 10.76
N LYS A 78 -4.87 -2.07 11.51
CA LYS A 78 -6.05 -2.86 11.17
C LYS A 78 -7.04 -1.99 10.42
N VAL A 79 -7.35 -2.39 9.19
CA VAL A 79 -8.35 -1.70 8.37
C VAL A 79 -9.74 -2.19 8.77
N ASN A 80 -10.65 -1.29 9.08
CA ASN A 80 -12.05 -1.62 9.26
C ASN A 80 -12.62 -2.09 7.91
N MET A 81 -12.95 -3.38 7.84
CA MET A 81 -13.42 -4.02 6.61
C MET A 81 -14.81 -3.55 6.15
N GLU A 82 -15.57 -2.83 6.98
CA GLU A 82 -16.78 -2.11 6.53
C GLU A 82 -16.49 -1.06 5.46
N ASN A 83 -15.22 -0.67 5.28
CA ASN A 83 -14.79 0.19 4.18
C ASN A 83 -14.77 -0.52 2.82
N ARG A 84 -14.99 -1.84 2.77
CA ARG A 84 -15.00 -2.63 1.53
C ARG A 84 -16.20 -2.27 0.65
N GLN A 85 -15.91 -1.74 -0.53
CA GLN A 85 -16.85 -1.78 -1.65
C GLN A 85 -16.38 -2.86 -2.63
N THR A 86 -17.25 -3.83 -2.91
CA THR A 86 -16.95 -5.04 -3.71
C THR A 86 -16.87 -4.77 -5.22
N ARG A 87 -16.58 -3.54 -5.64
CA ARG A 87 -16.37 -3.23 -7.06
C ARG A 87 -14.91 -3.53 -7.41
N ILE A 88 -14.71 -4.24 -8.52
CA ILE A 88 -13.39 -4.45 -9.12
C ILE A 88 -12.81 -3.07 -9.45
N ALA A 89 -11.69 -2.72 -8.80
CA ALA A 89 -11.03 -1.44 -9.02
C ALA A 89 -10.29 -1.46 -10.36
N LYS A 90 -10.55 -0.45 -11.20
CA LYS A 90 -9.75 -0.15 -12.39
C LYS A 90 -8.62 0.78 -12.00
N LEU A 91 -7.38 0.37 -12.24
CA LEU A 91 -6.20 1.19 -11.99
C LEU A 91 -5.59 1.66 -13.30
N LYS A 92 -5.03 2.88 -13.30
CA LYS A 92 -4.21 3.37 -14.42
C LYS A 92 -2.90 2.58 -14.47
N LEU A 93 -2.47 2.21 -15.67
CA LEU A 93 -1.23 1.45 -15.89
C LEU A 93 0.01 2.08 -15.22
N SER A 94 0.12 3.41 -15.25
CA SER A 94 1.22 4.15 -14.60
C SER A 94 1.30 3.94 -13.08
N ILE A 95 0.16 3.80 -12.41
CA ILE A 95 0.09 3.52 -10.97
C ILE A 95 0.52 2.07 -10.71
N ILE A 96 0.08 1.15 -11.57
CA ILE A 96 0.45 -0.28 -11.49
C ILE A 96 1.95 -0.48 -11.64
N LEU A 97 2.57 0.18 -12.62
CA LEU A 97 4.01 0.09 -12.85
C LEU A 97 4.81 0.66 -11.66
N GLN A 98 4.37 1.79 -11.11
CA GLN A 98 4.98 2.35 -9.89
C GLN A 98 4.85 1.41 -8.68
N LEU A 99 3.70 0.75 -8.54
CA LEU A 99 3.47 -0.25 -7.50
C LEU A 99 4.40 -1.45 -7.65
N PHE A 100 4.50 -2.02 -8.85
CA PHE A 100 5.38 -3.14 -9.13
C PHE A 100 6.84 -2.80 -8.84
N ASN A 101 7.33 -1.63 -9.27
CA ASN A 101 8.70 -1.21 -9.01
C ASN A 101 8.97 -1.00 -7.51
N ASN A 102 8.04 -0.39 -6.77
CA ASN A 102 8.19 -0.22 -5.32
C ASN A 102 8.14 -1.56 -4.57
N LEU A 103 7.28 -2.48 -5.00
CA LEU A 103 7.22 -3.86 -4.47
C LEU A 103 8.53 -4.61 -4.73
N LEU A 104 9.05 -4.54 -5.96
CA LEU A 104 10.32 -5.15 -6.32
C LEU A 104 11.47 -4.57 -5.49
N GLY A 105 11.49 -3.25 -5.29
CA GLY A 105 12.47 -2.59 -4.41
C GLY A 105 12.38 -3.07 -2.97
N LEU A 106 11.17 -3.12 -2.39
CA LEU A 106 10.96 -3.64 -1.02
C LEU A 106 11.35 -5.12 -0.89
N LEU A 107 11.05 -5.94 -1.90
CA LEU A 107 11.43 -7.35 -1.92
C LEU A 107 12.95 -7.52 -2.07
N GLN A 108 13.60 -6.66 -2.85
CA GLN A 108 15.06 -6.63 -2.98
C GLN A 108 15.72 -6.18 -1.68
N GLU A 109 15.20 -5.14 -1.03
CA GLU A 109 15.65 -4.68 0.29
C GLU A 109 15.46 -5.77 1.34
N ALA A 110 14.29 -6.38 1.43
CA ALA A 110 14.02 -7.49 2.34
C ALA A 110 14.90 -8.71 2.06
N SER A 111 15.16 -9.02 0.77
CA SER A 111 16.10 -10.08 0.37
C SER A 111 17.55 -9.74 0.73
N SER A 112 17.96 -8.47 0.59
CA SER A 112 19.29 -8.01 0.99
C SER A 112 19.47 -7.97 2.51
N ALA A 113 18.44 -7.61 3.27
CA ALA A 113 18.42 -7.66 4.72
C ALA A 113 18.41 -9.12 5.22
N ALA A 114 17.62 -10.01 4.62
CA ALA A 114 17.66 -11.44 4.90
C ALA A 114 19.01 -12.07 4.53
N ARG A 115 19.68 -11.56 3.49
CA ARG A 115 21.07 -11.93 3.16
C ARG A 115 22.07 -11.39 4.18
N LEU A 116 21.86 -10.21 4.77
CA LEU A 116 22.70 -9.69 5.86
C LEU A 116 22.54 -10.54 7.13
N ASP A 117 21.33 -11.02 7.44
CA ASP A 117 21.10 -11.94 8.56
C ASP A 117 21.72 -13.33 8.32
N PHE A 118 21.76 -13.82 7.07
CA PHE A 118 22.48 -15.05 6.70
C PHE A 118 24.00 -14.88 6.52
N MET A 119 24.46 -13.66 6.22
CA MET A 119 25.87 -13.29 6.06
C MET A 119 26.49 -12.79 7.36
N ASN A 120 25.79 -12.93 8.49
CA ASN A 120 26.41 -12.90 9.80
C ASN A 120 26.65 -14.32 10.30
N PRO A 121 27.67 -15.05 9.81
CA PRO A 121 28.22 -16.15 10.57
C PRO A 121 28.96 -15.53 11.76
N CYS A 122 28.22 -15.19 12.82
CA CYS A 122 28.80 -15.23 14.16
C CYS A 122 29.03 -16.70 14.51
N ILE A 123 29.99 -17.30 13.82
CA ILE A 123 30.68 -18.51 14.23
C ILE A 123 32.16 -18.18 14.10
N THR A 124 32.68 -17.46 15.08
CA THR A 124 34.07 -17.64 15.46
C THR A 124 34.11 -18.96 16.23
N ASN A 125 34.76 -19.97 15.65
CA ASN A 125 34.98 -21.30 16.24
C ASN A 125 35.81 -21.29 17.54
N GLU A 126 35.93 -20.16 18.24
CA GLU A 126 36.71 -20.07 19.48
C GLU A 126 35.93 -20.48 20.73
N ASP A 127 34.61 -20.64 20.67
CA ASP A 127 33.80 -21.07 21.84
C ASP A 127 33.59 -22.59 21.94
N TYR A 128 34.23 -23.40 21.08
CA TYR A 128 34.12 -24.88 21.15
C TYR A 128 35.28 -25.56 21.90
N LEU A 129 36.26 -24.81 22.41
CA LEU A 129 37.35 -25.33 23.23
C LEU A 129 37.72 -24.33 24.35
N ALA A 130 36.83 -24.17 25.33
CA ALA A 130 37.14 -23.64 26.67
C ALA A 130 36.42 -24.47 27.73
#